data_AF-A0A832T9J7-F1
#
_entry.id   AF-A0A832T9J7-F1
#
_cell.length_a   1.000
_cell.length_b   1.000
_cell.length_c   1.000
_cell.angle_alpha   90.00
_cell.angle_beta   90.00
_cell.angle_gamma   90.00
#
_symmetry.space_group_name_H-M   'P 1'
#
loop_
_entity.id
_entity.type
_entity.pdbx_description
1 polymer ?
#
loop_
_entity_poly.entity_id
_entity_poly.type
_entity_poly.pdbx_seq_one_letter_code
_entity_poly.pdbx_strand_id
1 'polypeptide(L)'
;MNKLFGIALFLAGLMLAVGAGANFRYFEANRDMSVAIVSDDSELIDLTPVQPYVYLNNGKLTVEISSNNPSYPGYGEGLSTDSIYVFEEMFNVSNELWENAQQDYPICVTVKAESPVKVFAGTYNSPIAGPDYQISFTVYHGQPVSVGMIFNNTGLSSGEHQFQIDVSAVAGECH
;
A
#
# COMPACT_ATOMS: atom_id res chain seq x y z
N MET A 1 43.93 33.36 36.01
CA MET A 1 43.65 31.94 35.67
C MET A 1 42.20 31.50 35.89
N ASN A 2 41.42 32.12 36.80
CA ASN A 2 40.09 31.62 37.16
C ASN A 2 39.01 31.74 36.07
N LYS A 3 39.16 32.66 35.10
CA LYS A 3 38.18 32.86 34.01
C LYS A 3 38.22 31.73 32.97
N LEU A 4 39.41 31.19 32.69
CA LEU A 4 39.59 30.04 31.77
C LEU A 4 39.01 28.76 32.38
N PHE A 5 39.12 28.60 33.70
CA PHE A 5 38.55 27.47 34.43
C PHE A 5 37.01 27.48 34.41
N GLY A 6 36.40 28.67 34.55
CA GLY A 6 34.94 28.83 34.46
C GLY A 6 34.39 28.51 33.06
N ILE A 7 35.11 28.92 32.00
CA ILE A 7 34.71 28.61 30.61
C ILE A 7 34.84 27.10 30.33
N ALA A 8 35.91 26.46 30.81
CA ALA A 8 36.08 25.02 30.67
C ALA A 8 34.98 24.23 31.38
N LEU A 9 34.59 24.65 32.59
CA LEU A 9 33.50 24.03 33.35
C LEU A 9 32.13 24.22 32.67
N PHE A 10 31.90 25.40 32.08
CA PHE A 10 30.68 25.70 31.33
C PHE A 10 30.57 24.84 30.07
N LEU A 11 31.65 24.70 29.30
CA LEU A 11 31.69 23.85 28.11
C LEU A 11 31.51 22.36 28.46
N ALA A 12 32.12 21.90 29.55
CA ALA A 12 31.92 20.53 30.03
C ALA A 12 30.45 20.27 30.44
N GLY A 13 29.81 21.24 31.11
CA GLY A 13 28.38 21.17 31.45
C GLY A 13 27.47 21.12 30.22
N LEU A 14 27.80 21.89 29.18
CA LEU A 14 27.02 21.91 27.93
C LEU A 14 27.14 20.58 27.17
N MET A 15 28.34 19.98 27.11
CA MET A 15 28.53 18.67 26.49
C MET A 15 27.76 17.56 27.21
N LEU A 16 27.72 17.59 28.55
CA LEU A 16 26.94 16.63 29.34
C LEU A 16 25.43 16.83 29.15
N ALA A 17 24.97 18.08 29.04
CA ALA A 17 23.56 18.39 28.78
C ALA A 17 23.10 17.93 27.38
N VAL A 18 23.95 18.08 26.35
CA VAL A 18 23.64 17.65 24.98
C VAL A 18 23.71 16.13 24.84
N GLY A 19 24.61 15.45 25.57
CA GLY A 19 24.72 13.98 25.55
C GLY A 19 23.57 13.23 26.22
N ALA A 20 22.88 13.84 27.20
CA ALA A 20 21.77 13.23 27.91
C ALA A 20 20.37 13.54 27.32
N GLY A 21 20.29 14.47 26.36
CA GLY A 21 19.02 14.95 25.79
C GLY A 21 18.62 14.32 24.45
N ALA A 22 19.57 13.75 23.70
CA ALA A 22 19.30 13.13 22.41
C ALA A 22 19.01 11.64 22.56
N ASN A 23 17.87 11.32 23.19
CA ASN A 23 17.26 10.00 23.02
C ASN A 23 16.71 9.91 21.59
N PHE A 24 17.56 9.54 20.64
CA PHE A 24 17.09 8.99 19.37
C PHE A 24 16.40 7.67 19.71
N ARG A 25 15.08 7.72 19.89
CA ARG A 25 14.28 6.50 19.92
C ARG A 25 14.39 5.89 18.53
N TYR A 26 15.30 4.94 18.37
CA TYR A 26 15.24 4.02 17.25
C TYR A 26 13.93 3.27 17.39
N PHE A 27 12.97 3.63 16.55
CA PHE A 27 11.76 2.87 16.36
C PHE A 27 12.02 1.94 15.18
N GLU A 28 12.53 0.74 15.45
CA GLU A 28 12.39 -0.36 14.50
C GLU A 28 10.91 -0.75 14.49
N ALA A 29 10.23 -0.48 13.38
CA ALA A 29 8.86 -0.89 13.17
C ALA A 29 8.88 -2.06 12.19
N ASN A 30 8.88 -3.29 12.72
CA ASN A 30 8.57 -4.45 11.89
C ASN A 30 7.08 -4.38 11.50
N ARG A 31 6.77 -4.35 10.21
CA ARG A 31 5.42 -4.08 9.69
C ARG A 31 5.12 -4.96 8.47
N ASP A 32 4.77 -6.22 8.68
CA ASP A 32 4.29 -7.06 7.59
C ASP A 32 2.81 -6.76 7.29
N MET A 33 2.50 -6.55 6.02
CA MET A 33 1.13 -6.52 5.50
C MET A 33 1.01 -7.69 4.53
N SER A 34 0.04 -8.57 4.75
CA SER A 34 -0.21 -9.71 3.86
C SER A 34 -1.66 -9.68 3.41
N VAL A 35 -1.90 -9.07 2.25
CA VAL A 35 -3.22 -9.11 1.61
C VAL A 35 -3.36 -10.44 0.86
N ALA A 36 -4.29 -11.28 1.31
CA ALA A 36 -4.56 -12.57 0.67
C ALA A 36 -5.64 -12.42 -0.39
N ILE A 37 -5.26 -12.38 -1.68
CA ILE A 37 -6.20 -12.42 -2.80
C ILE A 37 -6.28 -13.85 -3.34
N VAL A 38 -7.46 -14.45 -3.43
CA VAL A 38 -7.65 -15.83 -3.93
C VAL A 38 -7.70 -15.81 -5.46
N SER A 39 -7.00 -16.74 -6.11
CA SER A 39 -7.16 -17.01 -7.55
C SER A 39 -8.42 -17.84 -7.77
N ASP A 40 -9.35 -17.35 -8.59
CA ASP A 40 -10.46 -18.18 -9.09
C ASP A 40 -10.06 -18.82 -10.42
N ASP A 41 -10.32 -20.13 -10.52
CA ASP A 41 -10.03 -21.04 -11.65
C ASP A 41 -10.88 -20.76 -12.91
N SER A 42 -11.15 -19.50 -13.22
CA SER A 42 -11.81 -19.02 -14.43
C SER A 42 -11.24 -17.66 -14.78
N GLU A 43 -10.06 -17.67 -15.39
CA GLU A 43 -9.19 -16.51 -15.63
C GLU A 43 -9.85 -15.57 -16.66
N LEU A 44 -10.66 -14.64 -16.15
CA LEU A 44 -11.30 -13.56 -16.90
C LEU A 44 -10.61 -12.21 -16.67
N ILE A 45 -9.71 -12.16 -15.68
CA ILE A 45 -8.95 -10.99 -15.24
C ILE A 45 -7.49 -11.35 -15.03
N ASP A 46 -6.60 -10.42 -15.35
CA ASP A 46 -5.21 -10.45 -14.93
C ASP A 46 -4.91 -9.28 -13.98
N LEU A 47 -4.11 -9.55 -12.96
CA LEU A 47 -3.73 -8.60 -11.91
C LEU A 47 -2.22 -8.40 -11.97
N THR A 48 -1.80 -7.27 -12.56
CA THR A 48 -0.38 -6.95 -12.71
C THR A 48 0.11 -6.04 -11.58
N PRO A 49 1.07 -6.47 -10.74
CA PRO A 49 1.72 -5.58 -9.76
C PRO A 49 2.48 -4.44 -10.45
N VAL A 50 2.40 -3.22 -9.90
CA VAL A 50 3.10 -2.04 -10.46
C VAL A 50 4.04 -1.41 -9.43
N GLN A 51 3.64 -1.36 -8.16
CA GLN A 51 4.47 -0.80 -7.08
C GLN A 51 5.47 -1.82 -6.52
N PRO A 52 6.64 -1.38 -5.99
CA PRO A 52 7.70 -2.29 -5.53
C PRO A 52 7.31 -3.12 -4.30
N TYR A 53 6.26 -2.71 -3.58
CA TYR A 53 5.72 -3.44 -2.43
C TYR A 53 4.61 -4.43 -2.80
N VAL A 54 4.33 -4.59 -4.09
CA VAL A 54 3.26 -5.44 -4.60
C VAL A 54 3.87 -6.54 -5.45
N TYR A 55 3.48 -7.78 -5.19
CA TYR A 55 4.00 -8.93 -5.92
C TYR A 55 2.97 -10.06 -5.99
N LEU A 56 3.14 -10.95 -6.95
CA LEU A 56 2.36 -12.17 -7.05
C LEU A 56 3.06 -13.30 -6.28
N ASN A 57 2.31 -13.99 -5.42
CA ASN A 57 2.79 -15.15 -4.67
C ASN A 57 1.73 -16.25 -4.71
N ASN A 58 2.04 -17.41 -5.30
CA ASN A 58 1.10 -18.54 -5.43
C ASN A 58 -0.26 -18.16 -6.05
N GLY A 59 -0.25 -17.33 -7.10
CA GLY A 59 -1.48 -16.85 -7.76
C GLY A 59 -2.20 -15.73 -7.01
N LYS A 60 -1.64 -15.23 -5.90
CA LYS A 60 -2.22 -14.19 -5.07
C LYS A 60 -1.46 -12.88 -5.22
N LEU A 61 -2.16 -11.79 -5.52
CA LEU A 61 -1.59 -10.44 -5.42
C LEU A 61 -1.43 -10.09 -3.94
N THR A 62 -0.19 -9.85 -3.53
CA THR A 62 0.19 -9.53 -2.14
C THR A 62 0.75 -8.12 -2.10
N VAL A 63 0.23 -7.32 -1.16
CA VAL A 63 0.74 -5.98 -0.84
C VAL A 63 1.46 -6.06 0.51
N GLU A 64 2.78 -5.96 0.50
CA GLU A 64 3.63 -6.03 1.69
C GLU A 64 4.52 -4.80 1.78
N ILE A 65 4.11 -3.82 2.60
CA ILE A 65 4.86 -2.58 2.82
C ILE A 65 5.76 -2.78 4.04
N SER A 66 6.85 -3.53 3.84
CA SER A 66 7.80 -3.89 4.89
C SER A 66 9.20 -4.12 4.32
N SER A 67 10.20 -4.18 5.20
CA SER A 67 11.56 -4.62 4.84
C SER A 67 11.68 -6.11 4.50
N ASN A 68 10.66 -6.92 4.82
CA ASN A 68 10.61 -8.35 4.53
C ASN A 68 10.12 -8.65 3.12
N ASN A 69 9.58 -7.64 2.41
CA ASN A 69 9.13 -7.78 1.05
C ASN A 69 10.26 -8.37 0.16
N PRO A 70 10.02 -9.44 -0.62
CA PRO A 70 11.05 -10.06 -1.47
C PRO A 70 11.70 -9.10 -2.48
N SER A 71 10.98 -8.03 -2.83
CA SER A 71 11.39 -6.97 -3.75
C SER A 71 11.65 -5.64 -3.03
N TYR A 72 11.94 -5.68 -1.73
CA TYR A 72 12.18 -4.49 -0.92
C TYR A 72 13.19 -3.54 -1.59
N PRO A 73 12.82 -2.28 -1.89
CA PRO A 73 13.66 -1.40 -2.70
C PRO A 73 14.84 -0.78 -1.91
N GLY A 74 15.04 -1.16 -0.64
CA GLY A 74 16.11 -0.67 0.23
C GLY A 74 15.76 0.61 1.01
N TYR A 75 14.51 1.07 0.93
CA TYR A 75 13.97 2.20 1.68
C TYR A 75 12.50 1.94 2.02
N GLY A 76 11.96 2.57 3.07
CA GLY A 76 10.55 2.46 3.44
C GLY A 76 10.21 1.16 4.20
N GLU A 77 10.57 1.11 5.49
CA GLU A 77 10.39 -0.09 6.34
C GLU A 77 8.95 -0.33 6.83
N GLY A 78 8.00 0.50 6.39
CA GLY A 78 6.60 0.39 6.80
C GLY A 78 5.86 1.72 6.75
N LEU A 79 4.66 1.72 7.32
CA LEU A 79 3.83 2.92 7.45
C LEU A 79 3.87 3.47 8.89
N SER A 80 3.93 4.80 8.99
CA SER A 80 3.90 5.51 10.28
C SER A 80 2.52 5.39 10.94
N THR A 81 2.47 5.35 12.26
CA THR A 81 1.22 5.51 13.02
C THR A 81 0.67 6.93 12.85
N ASP A 82 -0.64 7.11 13.02
CA ASP A 82 -1.29 8.43 12.98
C ASP A 82 -1.03 9.23 11.69
N SER A 83 -1.02 8.50 10.57
CA SER A 83 -0.78 9.08 9.25
C SER A 83 -1.68 8.45 8.19
N ILE A 84 -1.82 9.15 7.06
CA ILE A 84 -2.55 8.67 5.89
C ILE A 84 -1.57 8.57 4.73
N TYR A 85 -1.47 7.38 4.14
CA TYR A 85 -0.67 7.15 2.93
C TYR A 85 -1.59 6.89 1.75
N VAL A 86 -1.26 7.48 0.62
CA VAL A 86 -1.93 7.25 -0.66
C VAL A 86 -0.89 6.68 -1.61
N PHE A 87 -1.12 5.46 -2.06
CA PHE A 87 -0.32 4.84 -3.11
C PHE A 87 -1.18 4.77 -4.37
N GLU A 88 -0.73 5.45 -5.41
CA GLU A 88 -1.35 5.34 -6.74
C GLU A 88 -0.82 4.10 -7.46
N GLU A 89 -1.65 3.54 -8.34
CA GLU A 89 -1.25 2.44 -9.24
C GLU A 89 -0.57 1.27 -8.52
N MET A 90 -1.17 0.73 -7.45
CA MET A 90 -0.63 -0.42 -6.73
C MET A 90 -0.56 -1.65 -7.63
N PHE A 91 -1.63 -1.88 -8.38
CA PHE A 91 -1.74 -2.93 -9.39
C PHE A 91 -2.68 -2.49 -10.51
N ASN A 92 -2.55 -3.13 -11.65
CA ASN A 92 -3.45 -2.96 -12.80
C ASN A 92 -4.38 -4.15 -12.91
N VAL A 93 -5.61 -3.90 -13.34
CA VAL A 93 -6.58 -4.93 -13.71
C VAL A 93 -6.76 -4.90 -15.22
N SER A 94 -6.46 -6.01 -15.89
CA SER A 94 -6.68 -6.24 -17.32
C SER A 94 -7.80 -7.25 -17.56
N ASN A 95 -8.46 -7.08 -18.70
CA ASN A 95 -9.55 -7.95 -19.14
C ASN A 95 -9.06 -8.93 -20.22
N GLU A 96 -9.06 -10.21 -19.87
CA GLU A 96 -8.67 -11.32 -20.75
C GLU A 96 -9.87 -12.14 -21.26
N LEU A 97 -11.10 -11.73 -20.93
CA LEU A 97 -12.33 -12.42 -21.35
C LEU A 97 -12.50 -12.46 -22.89
N TRP A 98 -11.89 -11.51 -23.61
CA TRP A 98 -11.90 -11.41 -25.07
C TRP A 98 -11.41 -12.68 -25.76
N GLU A 99 -10.47 -13.43 -25.16
CA GLU A 99 -9.92 -14.66 -25.73
C GLU A 99 -11.01 -15.73 -25.93
N ASN A 100 -12.04 -15.72 -25.08
CA ASN A 100 -13.13 -16.68 -25.11
C ASN A 100 -14.36 -16.19 -25.91
N ALA A 101 -14.49 -14.89 -26.15
CA ALA A 101 -15.69 -14.28 -26.75
C ALA A 101 -15.54 -13.86 -28.23
N GLN A 102 -14.32 -13.84 -28.78
CA GLN A 102 -14.01 -13.34 -30.15
C GLN A 102 -14.54 -11.92 -30.44
N GLN A 103 -14.90 -11.17 -29.40
CA GLN A 103 -15.43 -9.81 -29.43
C GLN A 103 -14.85 -9.06 -28.23
N ASP A 104 -14.65 -7.75 -28.39
CA ASP A 104 -14.29 -6.88 -27.27
C ASP A 104 -15.49 -6.81 -26.33
N TYR A 105 -15.37 -7.49 -25.19
CA TYR A 105 -16.44 -7.65 -24.22
C TYR A 105 -15.96 -7.16 -22.86
N PRO A 106 -16.55 -6.07 -22.31
CA PRO A 106 -16.10 -5.51 -21.04
C PRO A 106 -16.43 -6.41 -19.85
N ILE A 107 -15.73 -6.17 -18.76
CA ILE A 107 -16.01 -6.78 -17.46
C ILE A 107 -16.24 -5.70 -16.41
N CYS A 108 -17.12 -6.00 -15.45
CA CYS A 108 -17.35 -5.17 -14.29
C CYS A 108 -16.57 -5.79 -13.14
N VAL A 109 -15.54 -5.07 -12.69
CA VAL A 109 -14.67 -5.48 -11.60
C VAL A 109 -15.18 -4.84 -10.32
N THR A 110 -15.29 -5.62 -9.26
CA THR A 110 -15.58 -5.15 -7.91
C THR A 110 -14.41 -5.47 -6.99
N VAL A 111 -13.88 -4.44 -6.35
CA VAL A 111 -12.82 -4.54 -5.35
C VAL A 111 -13.42 -4.18 -3.99
N LYS A 112 -13.32 -5.10 -3.03
CA LYS A 112 -13.75 -4.92 -1.64
C LYS A 112 -12.53 -4.94 -0.74
N ALA A 113 -12.33 -3.87 -0.01
CA ALA A 113 -11.33 -3.72 1.04
C ALA A 113 -12.01 -3.55 2.40
N GLU A 114 -11.23 -3.62 3.45
CA GLU A 114 -11.70 -3.44 4.82
C GLU A 114 -10.94 -2.31 5.52
N SER A 115 -11.58 -1.70 6.52
CA SER A 115 -10.91 -0.71 7.38
C SER A 115 -9.61 -1.29 7.95
N PRO A 116 -8.49 -0.55 7.90
CA PRO A 116 -8.32 0.88 7.62
C PRO A 116 -8.02 1.24 6.16
N VAL A 117 -8.12 0.27 5.23
CA VAL A 117 -7.70 0.42 3.84
C VAL A 117 -8.87 0.78 2.96
N LYS A 118 -8.75 1.86 2.18
CA LYS A 118 -9.66 2.17 1.08
C LYS A 118 -8.99 1.96 -0.26
N VAL A 119 -9.78 1.71 -1.29
CA VAL A 119 -9.32 1.52 -2.66
C VAL A 119 -9.94 2.55 -3.58
N PHE A 120 -9.26 2.88 -4.67
CA PHE A 120 -9.78 3.72 -5.75
C PHE A 120 -9.26 3.21 -7.10
N ALA A 121 -10.03 3.40 -8.15
CA ALA A 121 -9.61 3.12 -9.52
C ALA A 121 -9.29 4.44 -10.24
N GLY A 122 -8.26 4.44 -11.08
CA GLY A 122 -7.73 5.64 -11.75
C GLY A 122 -6.69 6.37 -10.89
N THR A 123 -6.67 7.70 -10.98
CA THR A 123 -5.72 8.54 -10.22
C THR A 123 -6.38 9.09 -8.96
N TYR A 124 -5.61 9.38 -7.91
CA TYR A 124 -6.17 9.85 -6.64
C TYR A 124 -6.98 11.16 -6.78
N ASN A 125 -6.53 12.06 -7.65
CA ASN A 125 -7.17 13.36 -7.87
C ASN A 125 -8.36 13.31 -8.84
N SER A 126 -8.49 12.24 -9.62
CA SER A 126 -9.57 12.03 -10.58
C SER A 126 -9.90 10.54 -10.65
N PRO A 127 -10.46 9.97 -9.57
CA PRO A 127 -10.80 8.55 -9.54
C PRO A 127 -11.98 8.29 -10.46
N ILE A 128 -11.92 7.18 -11.19
CA ILE A 128 -13.07 6.66 -11.94
C ILE A 128 -14.04 5.90 -11.04
N ALA A 129 -13.55 5.39 -9.89
CA ALA A 129 -14.35 4.80 -8.82
C ALA A 129 -13.64 4.95 -7.47
N GLY A 130 -14.40 5.13 -6.39
CA GLY A 130 -13.87 5.38 -5.04
C GLY A 130 -13.39 6.83 -4.82
N PRO A 131 -12.62 7.10 -3.75
CA PRO A 131 -12.09 6.13 -2.77
C PRO A 131 -13.15 5.59 -1.80
N ASP A 132 -13.26 4.28 -1.69
CA ASP A 132 -14.20 3.63 -0.77
C ASP A 132 -13.68 2.25 -0.33
N TYR A 133 -14.37 1.59 0.60
CA TYR A 133 -14.13 0.19 0.97
C TYR A 133 -14.66 -0.78 -0.07
N GLN A 134 -15.59 -0.36 -0.92
CA GLN A 134 -16.04 -1.16 -2.03
C GLN A 134 -16.19 -0.26 -3.26
N ILE A 135 -15.49 -0.62 -4.33
CA ILE A 135 -15.57 0.09 -5.61
C ILE A 135 -15.92 -0.88 -6.72
N SER A 136 -16.60 -0.39 -7.74
CA SER A 136 -16.85 -1.13 -8.97
C SER A 136 -16.48 -0.26 -10.18
N PHE A 137 -15.83 -0.85 -11.19
CA PHE A 137 -15.43 -0.16 -12.40
C PHE A 137 -15.38 -1.11 -13.61
N THR A 138 -15.64 -0.55 -14.79
CA THR A 138 -15.61 -1.29 -16.05
C THR A 138 -14.18 -1.37 -16.59
N VAL A 139 -13.77 -2.54 -17.08
CA VAL A 139 -12.48 -2.77 -17.75
C VAL A 139 -12.73 -3.31 -19.15
N TYR A 140 -12.24 -2.59 -20.16
CA TYR A 140 -12.26 -3.01 -21.57
C TYR A 140 -10.99 -3.77 -21.93
N HIS A 141 -11.04 -4.59 -22.98
CA HIS A 141 -9.86 -5.28 -23.45
C HIS A 141 -8.80 -4.29 -23.96
N GLY A 142 -7.53 -4.54 -23.63
CA GLY A 142 -6.40 -3.67 -23.99
C GLY A 142 -6.39 -2.32 -23.28
N GLN A 143 -7.30 -2.07 -22.35
CA GLN A 143 -7.40 -0.85 -21.54
C GLN A 143 -7.33 -1.19 -20.06
N PRO A 144 -6.15 -1.56 -19.54
CA PRO A 144 -6.00 -1.89 -18.12
C PRO A 144 -6.34 -0.68 -17.25
N VAL A 145 -6.94 -0.94 -16.10
CA VAL A 145 -7.31 0.08 -15.12
C VAL A 145 -6.39 -0.03 -13.91
N SER A 146 -5.72 1.07 -13.57
CA SER A 146 -4.89 1.16 -12.37
C SER A 146 -5.75 1.26 -11.11
N VAL A 147 -5.41 0.49 -10.08
CA VAL A 147 -6.04 0.55 -8.76
C VAL A 147 -5.03 1.07 -7.74
N GLY A 148 -5.41 2.14 -7.04
CA GLY A 148 -4.65 2.70 -5.93
C GLY A 148 -5.28 2.37 -4.57
N MET A 149 -4.50 2.60 -3.51
CA MET A 149 -4.87 2.26 -2.14
C MET A 149 -4.57 3.42 -1.19
N ILE A 150 -5.45 3.61 -0.21
CA ILE A 150 -5.30 4.58 0.87
C ILE A 150 -5.24 3.82 2.18
N PHE A 151 -4.14 4.01 2.91
CA PHE A 151 -3.93 3.41 4.23
C PHE A 151 -4.12 4.48 5.29
N ASN A 152 -5.19 4.37 6.10
CA ASN A 152 -5.44 5.29 7.20
C ASN A 152 -4.97 4.71 8.55
N ASN A 153 -3.77 5.06 8.97
CA ASN A 153 -3.19 4.54 10.20
C ASN A 153 -3.54 5.35 11.45
N THR A 154 -4.54 6.25 11.36
CA THR A 154 -4.99 7.08 12.48
C THR A 154 -5.56 6.22 13.60
N GLY A 155 -4.97 6.34 14.80
CA GLY A 155 -5.41 5.58 15.97
C GLY A 155 -5.04 4.08 15.93
N LEU A 156 -4.28 3.62 14.94
CA LEU A 156 -3.76 2.26 14.93
C LEU A 156 -2.54 2.16 15.84
N SER A 157 -2.51 1.09 16.64
CA SER A 157 -1.33 0.77 17.44
C SER A 157 -0.16 0.36 16.55
N SER A 158 1.05 0.58 17.05
CA SER A 158 2.23 -0.08 16.49
C SER A 158 2.05 -1.60 16.48
N GLY A 159 2.36 -2.26 15.37
CA GLY A 159 2.34 -3.71 15.26
C GLY A 159 2.18 -4.18 13.81
N GLU A 160 2.12 -5.48 13.62
CA GLU A 160 1.71 -6.10 12.36
C GLU A 160 0.19 -5.96 12.20
N HIS A 161 -0.24 -5.63 10.98
CA HIS A 161 -1.65 -5.48 10.66
C HIS A 161 -1.93 -6.14 9.32
N GLN A 162 -2.84 -7.11 9.32
CA GLN A 162 -3.23 -7.86 8.14
C GLN A 162 -4.68 -7.52 7.77
N PHE A 163 -4.90 -7.26 6.49
CA PHE A 163 -6.23 -6.97 5.93
C PHE A 163 -6.40 -7.75 4.64
N GLN A 164 -7.63 -8.16 4.35
CA GLN A 164 -7.97 -8.84 3.11
C GLN A 164 -8.61 -7.87 2.12
N ILE A 165 -8.35 -8.10 0.84
CA ILE A 165 -9.03 -7.45 -0.27
C ILE A 165 -9.58 -8.55 -1.15
N ASP A 166 -10.84 -8.44 -1.52
CA ASP A 166 -11.48 -9.34 -2.46
C ASP A 166 -11.64 -8.64 -3.80
N VAL A 167 -11.19 -9.29 -4.87
CA VAL A 167 -11.39 -8.83 -6.25
C VAL A 167 -12.27 -9.84 -6.94
N SER A 168 -13.33 -9.37 -7.58
CA SER A 168 -14.26 -10.20 -8.34
C SER A 168 -14.62 -9.51 -9.65
N ALA A 169 -14.90 -10.28 -10.68
CA ALA A 169 -15.28 -9.75 -11.98
C ALA A 169 -16.51 -10.49 -12.52
N VAL A 170 -17.41 -9.74 -13.14
CA VAL A 170 -18.55 -10.28 -13.88
C VAL A 170 -18.52 -9.77 -15.31
N ALA A 171 -18.97 -10.60 -16.24
CA ALA A 171 -19.05 -10.23 -17.64
C ALA A 171 -20.09 -9.09 -17.83
N GLY A 172 -19.69 -7.98 -18.47
CA GLY A 172 -20.53 -6.83 -18.78
C GLY A 172 -19.99 -5.52 -18.20
N GLU A 173 -20.59 -4.39 -18.55
CA GLU A 173 -20.25 -3.11 -17.92
C GLU A 173 -20.84 -3.02 -16.50
N CYS A 174 -20.26 -2.18 -15.64
CA CYS A 174 -20.87 -1.90 -14.34
C CYS A 174 -22.16 -1.07 -14.48
N HIS A 175 -23.12 -1.29 -13.59
CA HIS A 175 -24.44 -0.63 -13.55
C HIS A 175 -24.74 -0.07 -12.17
#